data_AF-A0A832LR33-F1
#
_entry.id   AF-A0A832LR33-F1
#
_cell.length_a   1.000
_cell.length_b   1.000
_cell.length_c   1.000
_cell.angle_alpha   90.00
_cell.angle_beta   90.00
_cell.angle_gamma   90.00
#
_symmetry.space_group_name_H-M   'P 1'
#
loop_
_entity.id
_entity.type
_entity.pdbx_description
1 polymer ?
#
loop_
_entity_poly.entity_id
_entity_poly.type
_entity_poly.pdbx_seq_one_letter_code
_entity_poly.pdbx_strand_id
1 'polypeptide(L)'
;MGDYESGTATFIGIIFGIVLFLFFGGVFVFVFTGFISTYLTRLEDRSSSVGAFAGLILAIILFVYNMIMGPEMPYWIGSMLGFDMFSFVVGFVLTCFLAFCLGGLGGFLAVRASQLGKSRQVG
;
A
#
# COMPACT_ATOMS: atom_id res chain seq x y z
N MET A 1 -8.20 13.29 -15.40
CA MET A 1 -6.87 13.84 -15.70
C MET A 1 -5.98 13.50 -14.51
N GLY A 2 -4.92 12.72 -14.73
CA GLY A 2 -3.85 12.58 -13.76
C GLY A 2 -2.73 13.48 -14.25
N ASP A 3 -2.38 14.50 -13.48
CA ASP A 3 -1.43 15.53 -13.91
C ASP A 3 -0.12 15.48 -13.08
N TYR A 4 -0.02 14.51 -12.17
CA TYR A 4 1.09 14.35 -11.25
C TYR A 4 2.14 13.37 -11.77
N GLU A 5 3.40 13.73 -11.56
CA GLU A 5 4.54 12.84 -11.73
C GLU A 5 4.41 11.64 -10.77
N SER A 6 4.90 10.47 -11.18
CA SER A 6 4.71 9.19 -10.47
C SER A 6 5.12 9.26 -9.00
N GLY A 7 6.21 9.96 -8.67
CA GLY A 7 6.66 10.17 -7.29
C GLY A 7 5.68 10.99 -6.44
N THR A 8 5.15 12.08 -7.00
CA THR A 8 4.17 12.94 -6.30
C THR A 8 2.85 12.20 -6.11
N ALA A 9 2.40 11.47 -7.13
CA ALA A 9 1.19 10.65 -7.06
C ALA A 9 1.32 9.53 -6.01
N THR A 10 2.50 8.90 -5.92
CA THR A 10 2.83 7.90 -4.90
C THR A 10 2.78 8.51 -3.50
N PHE A 11 3.40 9.69 -3.32
CA PHE A 11 3.39 10.38 -2.03
C PHE A 11 1.97 10.72 -1.56
N ILE A 12 1.14 11.28 -2.46
CA ILE A 12 -0.27 11.57 -2.16
C ILE A 12 -1.02 10.27 -1.83
N GLY A 13 -0.81 9.21 -2.62
CA GLY A 13 -1.42 7.90 -2.38
C GLY A 13 -1.08 7.34 -0.99
N ILE A 14 0.18 7.46 -0.55
CA ILE A 14 0.62 7.02 0.78
C ILE A 14 -0.08 7.82 1.88
N ILE A 15 -0.21 9.15 1.75
CA ILE A 15 -0.95 9.97 2.72
C ILE A 15 -2.38 9.46 2.85
N PHE A 16 -3.07 9.24 1.71
CA PHE A 16 -4.40 8.64 1.71
C PHE A 16 -4.42 7.27 2.37
N GLY A 17 -3.42 6.43 2.10
CA GLY A 17 -3.26 5.12 2.73
C GLY A 17 -3.13 5.19 4.25
N ILE A 18 -2.35 6.12 4.78
CA ILE A 18 -2.20 6.35 6.23
C ILE A 18 -3.54 6.79 6.83
N VAL A 19 -4.22 7.74 6.20
CA VAL A 19 -5.55 8.19 6.65
C VAL A 19 -6.52 7.02 6.66
N LEU A 20 -6.58 6.24 5.58
CA LEU A 20 -7.44 5.06 5.49
C LEU A 20 -7.09 4.01 6.54
N PHE A 21 -5.83 3.80 6.87
CA PHE A 21 -5.42 2.88 7.92
C PHE A 21 -5.99 3.26 9.30
N LEU A 22 -6.14 4.56 9.60
CA LEU A 22 -6.74 5.02 10.85
C LEU A 22 -8.25 4.73 10.94
N PHE A 23 -8.94 4.70 9.80
CA PHE A 23 -10.40 4.50 9.75
C PHE A 23 -10.82 3.07 9.40
N PHE A 24 -9.99 2.36 8.64
CA PHE A 24 -10.22 1.01 8.13
C PHE A 24 -9.03 0.13 8.48
N GLY A 25 -9.20 -0.77 9.46
CA GLY A 25 -8.25 -1.84 9.71
C GLY A 25 -8.38 -2.91 8.62
N GLY A 26 -7.34 -3.11 7.81
CA GLY A 26 -7.31 -4.28 6.94
C GLY A 26 -6.43 -4.20 5.69
N VAL A 27 -6.39 -5.35 5.01
CA VAL A 27 -5.61 -5.63 3.81
C VAL A 27 -6.00 -4.72 2.62
N PHE A 28 -7.22 -4.17 2.64
CA PHE A 28 -7.75 -3.29 1.59
C PHE A 28 -7.06 -1.93 1.51
N VAL A 29 -6.44 -1.46 2.60
CA VAL A 29 -5.72 -0.19 2.61
C VAL A 29 -4.63 -0.16 1.53
N PHE A 30 -3.91 -1.27 1.34
CA PHE A 30 -2.89 -1.39 0.30
C PHE A 30 -3.47 -1.29 -1.12
N VAL A 31 -4.63 -1.90 -1.35
CA VAL A 31 -5.32 -1.86 -2.64
C VAL A 31 -5.76 -0.43 -2.96
N PHE A 32 -6.37 0.27 -2.01
CA PHE A 32 -6.80 1.66 -2.21
C PHE A 32 -5.63 2.62 -2.40
N THR A 33 -4.56 2.45 -1.62
CA THR A 33 -3.33 3.23 -1.76
C THR A 33 -2.73 3.06 -3.16
N GLY A 34 -2.62 1.81 -3.63
CA GLY A 34 -2.12 1.50 -4.97
C GLY A 34 -3.01 2.04 -6.08
N PHE A 35 -4.33 1.97 -5.89
CA PHE A 35 -5.32 2.52 -6.81
C PHE A 35 -5.21 4.04 -6.93
N ILE A 36 -5.24 4.76 -5.80
CA ILE A 36 -5.20 6.22 -5.76
C ILE A 36 -3.89 6.74 -6.37
N SER A 37 -2.76 6.16 -5.96
CA SER A 37 -1.44 6.50 -6.49
C SER A 37 -1.38 6.35 -8.02
N THR A 38 -1.83 5.20 -8.54
CA THR A 38 -1.79 4.94 -9.98
C THR A 38 -2.80 5.80 -10.75
N TYR A 39 -3.96 6.08 -10.15
CA TYR A 39 -5.02 6.88 -10.77
C TYR A 39 -4.66 8.37 -10.86
N LEU A 40 -3.85 8.89 -9.93
CA LEU A 40 -3.37 10.28 -9.95
C LEU A 40 -2.17 10.47 -10.88
N THR A 41 -1.43 9.40 -11.18
CA THR A 41 -0.27 9.43 -12.07
C THR A 41 -0.68 9.80 -13.50
N ARG A 42 0.14 10.60 -14.18
CA ARG A 42 0.00 10.94 -15.61
C ARG A 42 -0.20 9.71 -16.47
N LEU A 43 -1.03 9.85 -17.51
CA LEU A 43 -1.40 8.73 -18.40
C LEU A 43 -0.19 8.09 -19.08
N GLU A 44 0.85 8.88 -19.36
CA GLU A 44 2.09 8.45 -20.00
C GLU A 44 2.92 7.52 -19.10
N ASP A 45 2.95 7.82 -17.79
CA ASP A 45 3.71 7.07 -16.80
C ASP A 45 2.86 6.07 -15.99
N ARG A 46 1.56 5.99 -16.31
CA ARG A 46 0.60 5.21 -15.54
C ARG A 46 0.84 3.73 -15.74
N SER A 47 1.34 3.08 -14.69
CA SER A 47 1.57 1.64 -14.67
C SER A 47 1.11 1.03 -13.35
N SER A 48 0.74 -0.25 -13.41
CA SER A 48 0.46 -1.07 -12.23
C SER A 48 1.65 -1.13 -11.27
N SER A 49 2.87 -0.91 -11.76
CA SER A 49 4.07 -0.85 -10.92
C SER A 49 4.04 0.31 -9.93
N VAL A 50 3.48 1.47 -10.31
CA VAL A 50 3.37 2.65 -9.44
C VAL A 50 2.55 2.32 -8.19
N GLY A 51 1.44 1.61 -8.36
CA GLY A 51 0.62 1.13 -7.25
C GLY A 51 1.33 0.08 -6.39
N ALA A 52 2.10 -0.82 -7.00
CA ALA A 52 2.86 -1.84 -6.28
C ALA A 52 3.95 -1.21 -5.39
N PHE A 53 4.70 -0.24 -5.90
CA PHE A 53 5.70 0.50 -5.12
C PHE A 53 5.06 1.35 -4.03
N ALA A 54 3.94 2.02 -4.32
CA ALA A 54 3.21 2.77 -3.30
C ALA A 54 2.75 1.88 -2.13
N GLY A 55 2.21 0.69 -2.44
CA GLY A 55 1.81 -0.29 -1.43
C GLY A 55 3.01 -0.81 -0.60
N LEU A 56 4.14 -1.09 -1.26
CA LEU A 56 5.36 -1.54 -0.60
C LEU A 56 5.92 -0.47 0.35
N ILE A 57 5.99 0.79 -0.08
CA ILE A 57 6.47 1.89 0.78
C ILE A 57 5.56 2.04 2.00
N LEU A 58 4.23 2.02 1.79
CA LEU A 58 3.28 2.09 2.89
C LEU A 58 3.47 0.92 3.88
N ALA A 59 3.70 -0.29 3.40
CA ALA A 59 3.93 -1.45 4.24
C ALA A 59 5.18 -1.32 5.10
N ILE A 60 6.28 -0.79 4.54
CA ILE A 60 7.51 -0.53 5.31
C ILE A 60 7.23 0.49 6.42
N ILE A 61 6.52 1.58 6.11
CA ILE A 61 6.17 2.61 7.09
C ILE A 61 5.32 2.00 8.22
N LEU A 62 4.26 1.26 7.87
CA LEU A 62 3.36 0.63 8.84
C LEU A 62 4.08 -0.44 9.66
N PHE A 63 5.02 -1.19 9.07
CA PHE A 63 5.79 -2.19 9.78
C PHE A 63 6.69 -1.55 10.84
N VAL A 64 7.40 -0.47 10.49
CA VAL A 64 8.22 0.30 11.45
C VAL A 64 7.36 0.91 12.55
N TYR A 65 6.18 1.45 12.20
CA TYR A 65 5.23 1.97 13.18
C TYR A 65 4.76 0.90 14.18
N ASN A 66 4.38 -0.28 13.69
CA ASN A 66 3.95 -1.39 14.55
C ASN A 66 5.11 -1.97 15.39
N MET A 67 6.35 -1.87 14.92
CA MET A 67 7.54 -2.24 15.70
C MET A 67 7.71 -1.33 16.92
N ILE A 68 7.40 -0.03 16.80
CA ILE A 68 7.50 0.94 17.90
C ILE A 68 6.32 0.80 18.86
N MET A 69 5.11 0.66 18.34
CA MET A 69 3.91 0.57 19.19
C MET A 69 3.82 -0.78 19.93
N GLY A 70 4.44 -1.83 19.38
CA GLY A 70 4.46 -3.16 19.98
C GLY A 70 3.08 -3.82 20.02
N PRO A 71 3.00 -5.16 20.00
CA PRO A 71 1.74 -5.83 20.23
C PRO A 71 1.33 -5.69 21.71
N GLU A 72 0.05 -5.45 21.97
CA GLU A 72 -0.51 -5.55 23.32
C GLU A 72 -0.56 -7.03 23.73
N MET A 73 0.57 -7.56 24.23
CA MET A 73 0.65 -8.91 24.75
C MET A 73 0.43 -8.94 26.27
N PRO A 74 -0.41 -9.86 26.77
CA PRO A 74 -0.49 -10.14 28.19
C PRO A 74 0.87 -10.45 28.81
N TYR A 75 1.16 -9.88 29.98
CA TYR A 75 2.48 -9.91 30.62
C TYR A 75 3.09 -11.31 30.77
N TRP A 76 2.27 -12.31 31.11
CA TRP A 76 2.70 -13.72 31.26
C TRP A 76 3.27 -14.38 29.97
N ILE A 77 2.86 -13.90 28.79
CA ILE A 77 3.32 -14.39 27.48
C ILE A 77 4.55 -13.58 27.06
N GLY A 78 4.50 -12.25 27.27
CA GLY A 78 5.63 -11.35 26.98
C GLY A 78 6.88 -11.69 27.78
N SER A 79 6.75 -12.14 29.04
CA SER A 79 7.89 -12.53 29.87
C SER A 79 8.54 -13.87 29.48
N MET A 80 7.87 -14.69 28.66
CA MET A 80 8.39 -15.98 28.18
C MET A 80 8.91 -15.92 26.75
N LEU A 81 8.57 -14.86 26.00
CA LEU A 81 8.97 -14.68 24.61
C LEU A 81 10.21 -13.79 24.52
N GLY A 82 11.30 -14.36 24.04
CA GLY A 82 12.46 -13.61 23.56
C GLY A 82 12.22 -13.05 22.15
N PHE A 83 13.09 -12.13 21.73
CA PHE A 83 13.07 -11.64 20.35
C PHE A 83 13.47 -12.76 19.38
N ASP A 84 12.52 -13.20 18.55
CA ASP A 84 12.78 -14.16 17.48
C ASP A 84 13.06 -13.44 16.15
N MET A 85 14.35 -13.33 15.82
CA MET A 85 14.81 -12.68 14.60
C MET A 85 14.31 -13.39 13.33
N PHE A 86 14.13 -14.71 13.36
CA PHE A 86 13.68 -15.46 12.18
C PHE A 86 12.23 -15.11 11.85
N SER A 87 11.33 -15.21 12.83
CA SER A 87 9.93 -14.84 12.66
C SER A 87 9.76 -13.36 12.29
N PHE A 88 10.59 -12.48 12.84
CA PHE A 88 10.61 -11.06 12.48
C PHE A 88 10.91 -10.84 10.98
N VAL A 89 11.99 -11.44 10.48
CA VAL A 89 12.40 -11.30 9.06
C VAL A 89 11.36 -11.91 8.14
N VAL A 90 10.85 -13.11 8.46
CA VAL A 90 9.80 -13.77 7.67
C VAL A 90 8.53 -12.92 7.65
N GLY A 91 8.09 -12.39 8.78
CA GLY A 91 6.93 -11.51 8.87
C GLY A 91 7.09 -10.24 8.05
N PHE A 92 8.28 -9.62 8.09
CA PHE A 92 8.60 -8.45 7.27
C PHE A 92 8.51 -8.76 5.76
N VAL A 93 9.16 -9.83 5.32
CA VAL A 93 9.19 -10.24 3.91
C VAL A 93 7.78 -10.56 3.41
N LEU A 94 7.00 -11.32 4.18
CA LEU A 94 5.62 -11.65 3.84
C LEU A 94 4.74 -10.39 3.75
N THR A 95 4.89 -9.45 4.68
CA THR A 95 4.14 -8.19 4.67
C THR A 95 4.46 -7.37 3.43
N CYS A 96 5.75 -7.21 3.10
CA CYS A 96 6.19 -6.51 1.89
C CYS A 96 5.67 -7.19 0.62
N PHE A 97 5.74 -8.52 0.54
CA PHE A 97 5.26 -9.28 -0.59
C PHE A 97 3.75 -9.11 -0.80
N LEU A 98 2.96 -9.27 0.26
CA LEU A 98 1.51 -9.09 0.21
C LEU A 98 1.14 -7.66 -0.20
N ALA A 99 1.77 -6.66 0.42
CA ALA A 99 1.50 -5.26 0.11
C ALA A 99 1.88 -4.88 -1.32
N PHE A 100 2.98 -5.44 -1.84
CA PHE A 100 3.38 -5.27 -3.24
C PHE A 100 2.33 -5.86 -4.19
N CYS A 101 1.87 -7.08 -3.95
CA CYS A 101 0.82 -7.72 -4.75
C CYS A 101 -0.49 -6.93 -4.69
N LEU A 102 -0.94 -6.53 -3.50
CA LEU A 102 -2.21 -5.83 -3.29
C LEU A 102 -2.18 -4.40 -3.83
N GLY A 103 -1.09 -3.66 -3.60
CA GLY A 103 -0.87 -2.34 -4.19
C GLY A 103 -0.80 -2.43 -5.72
N GLY A 104 -0.16 -3.47 -6.24
CA GLY A 104 -0.13 -3.77 -7.67
C GLY A 104 -1.52 -4.03 -8.24
N LEU A 105 -2.34 -4.86 -7.56
CA LEU A 105 -3.74 -5.09 -7.92
C LEU A 105 -4.55 -3.80 -7.93
N GLY A 106 -4.39 -2.94 -6.93
CA GLY A 106 -4.99 -1.61 -6.90
C GLY A 106 -4.59 -0.75 -8.11
N GLY A 107 -3.29 -0.76 -8.45
CA GLY A 107 -2.78 -0.07 -9.62
C GLY A 107 -3.33 -0.62 -10.94
N PHE A 108 -3.46 -1.94 -11.08
CA PHE A 108 -4.07 -2.57 -12.25
C PHE A 108 -5.52 -2.14 -12.43
N LEU A 109 -6.30 -2.11 -11.35
CA LEU A 109 -7.69 -1.63 -11.37
C LEU A 109 -7.77 -0.16 -11.80
N ALA A 110 -6.85 0.69 -11.34
CA ALA A 110 -6.80 2.11 -11.73
C ALA A 110 -6.51 2.29 -13.23
N VAL A 111 -5.57 1.50 -13.78
CA VAL A 111 -5.27 1.50 -15.22
C VAL A 111 -6.53 1.15 -16.01
N ARG A 112 -7.19 0.03 -15.67
CA ARG A 112 -8.40 -0.45 -16.33
C ARG A 112 -9.56 0.54 -16.23
N ALA A 113 -9.80 1.10 -15.05
CA ALA A 113 -10.84 2.10 -14.83
C ALA A 113 -10.64 3.32 -15.75
N SER A 114 -9.40 3.77 -15.94
CA SER A 114 -9.14 4.92 -16.81
C SER A 114 -9.32 4.63 -18.30
N GLN A 115 -9.04 3.40 -18.74
CA GLN A 115 -9.28 2.97 -20.12
C GLN A 115 -10.78 2.89 -20.44
N LEU A 116 -11.58 2.37 -19.50
CA LEU A 116 -13.05 2.32 -19.61
C LEU A 116 -13.68 3.72 -19.61
N GLY A 117 -13.14 4.66 -18.83
CA GLY A 117 -13.57 6.06 -18.87
C GLY A 117 -13.29 6.72 -20.22
N LYS A 118 -12.16 6.37 -20.86
CA LYS A 118 -11.78 6.91 -22.17
C LYS A 118 -12.68 6.41 -23.30
N SER A 119 -13.14 5.16 -23.28
CA SER A 119 -14.04 4.63 -24.32
C SER A 119 -15.44 5.27 -24.29
N ARG A 120 -15.88 5.75 -23.11
CA ARG A 120 -17.18 6.43 -22.94
C ARG A 120 -17.22 7.90 -23.41
N GLN A 121 -16.07 8.53 -23.66
CA GLN A 121 -16.03 9.93 -24.12
C GLN A 121 -15.81 10.07 -25.63
N VAL A 122 -15.62 8.95 -26.35
CA VAL A 122 -15.36 8.93 -27.80
C VAL A 122 -16.53 8.28 -28.58
N GLY A 123 -17.58 7.84 -27.88
CA GLY A 123 -18.85 7.39 -28.48
C GLY A 123 -19.97 8.37 -28.13
#